data_AF-A0A6M8WEA9-F1
#
_entry.id   AF-A0A6M8WEA9-F1
#
_cell.length_a   1.000
_cell.length_b   1.000
_cell.length_c   1.000
_cell.angle_alpha   90.00
_cell.angle_beta   90.00
_cell.angle_gamma   90.00
#
_symmetry.space_group_name_H-M   'P 1'
#
loop_
_entity.id
_entity.type
_entity.pdbx_description
1 polymer ?
#
loop_
_entity_poly.entity_id
_entity_poly.type
_entity_poly.pdbx_seq_one_letter_code
_entity_poly.pdbx_strand_id
1 'polypeptide(L)'
;MNVGQYQTILGAALALVTTVVTADVTLEMDVAAGNQMKQLIQVSEGRVRVTSGVQGQEFIVLYREGSDQYQVLDGKAKTVMTITPQQVRQTMQQASGMMQQMQAMMAEQMKNMTPEQRAQVEQMMGKPAGGARAKPQIRRTKRTEKVGSWNCEVIEVVEGARVTSELCVAKAKTLGISDRDFQTLQAFFKVMGSMADSARGGMGRDMPFFGPEEIPGVPVRASHIRAGKKDIVQLTKVGTDRIASALFTVPDDYQPAQLPGMPGMPGMPTR
;
A
#
# COMPACT_ATOMS: atom_id res chain seq x y z
N MET A 1 -56.70 31.04 54.98
CA MET A 1 -55.39 31.72 55.03
C MET A 1 -54.46 30.77 55.78
N ASN A 2 -53.39 30.17 55.26
CA ASN A 2 -52.51 30.53 54.15
C ASN A 2 -51.94 29.24 53.51
N VAL A 3 -51.86 29.19 52.18
CA VAL A 3 -51.24 28.10 51.39
C VAL A 3 -49.77 28.47 51.21
N GLY A 4 -48.83 27.62 51.63
CA GLY A 4 -47.38 27.83 51.50
C GLY A 4 -46.77 26.90 50.45
N GLN A 5 -46.16 27.51 49.44
CA GLN A 5 -45.74 26.95 48.15
C GLN A 5 -44.55 25.97 48.20
N TYR A 6 -44.59 25.04 47.24
CA TYR A 6 -43.53 24.19 46.73
C TYR A 6 -42.38 25.00 46.11
N GLN A 7 -41.12 24.65 46.41
CA GLN A 7 -39.99 24.91 45.51
C GLN A 7 -39.14 23.65 45.37
N THR A 8 -39.38 22.90 44.30
CA THR A 8 -38.52 21.82 43.81
C THR A 8 -37.41 22.46 42.98
N ILE A 9 -36.17 22.43 43.45
CA ILE A 9 -35.01 22.92 42.69
C ILE A 9 -34.60 21.82 41.70
N LEU A 10 -34.98 21.98 40.42
CA LEU A 10 -34.39 21.18 39.33
C LEU A 10 -33.00 21.74 39.01
N GLY A 11 -31.95 21.02 39.42
CA GLY A 11 -30.59 21.26 38.96
C GLY A 11 -30.39 20.74 37.54
N ALA A 12 -30.24 21.64 36.56
CA ALA A 12 -29.85 21.29 35.21
C ALA A 12 -28.36 20.89 35.17
N ALA A 13 -28.07 19.60 35.11
CA ALA A 13 -26.72 19.09 34.86
C ALA A 13 -26.36 19.33 33.38
N LEU A 14 -25.57 20.37 33.11
CA LEU A 14 -25.01 20.65 31.79
C LEU A 14 -23.91 19.60 31.50
N ALA A 15 -24.26 18.54 30.76
CA ALA A 15 -23.28 17.58 30.27
C ALA A 15 -22.39 18.26 29.22
N LEU A 16 -21.15 18.58 29.59
CA LEU A 16 -20.10 18.98 28.66
C LEU A 16 -19.82 17.80 27.73
N VAL A 17 -20.40 17.81 26.53
CA VAL A 17 -20.01 16.89 25.46
C VAL A 17 -18.64 17.34 24.98
N THR A 18 -17.58 16.73 25.52
CA THR A 18 -16.23 16.88 24.96
C THR A 18 -16.23 16.21 23.59
N THR A 19 -16.42 16.98 22.53
CA THR A 19 -16.14 16.52 21.17
C THR A 19 -14.67 16.15 21.11
N VAL A 20 -14.37 14.86 21.07
CA VAL A 20 -13.01 14.39 20.78
C VAL A 20 -12.71 14.89 19.37
N VAL A 21 -11.92 15.95 19.26
CA VAL A 21 -11.38 16.40 17.98
C VAL A 21 -10.44 15.29 17.52
N THR A 22 -10.89 14.47 16.58
CA THR A 22 -10.01 13.54 15.88
C THR A 22 -9.09 14.40 15.01
N ALA A 23 -7.83 14.54 15.43
CA ALA A 23 -6.84 15.26 14.66
C ALA A 23 -6.53 14.46 13.40
N ASP A 24 -6.72 15.07 12.23
CA ASP A 24 -6.33 14.47 10.97
C ASP A 24 -4.79 14.35 10.91
N VAL A 25 -4.28 13.45 10.09
CA VAL A 25 -2.83 13.22 9.96
C VAL A 25 -2.42 13.27 8.51
N THR A 26 -1.31 13.98 8.24
CA THR A 26 -0.60 13.99 6.97
C THR A 26 0.84 13.54 7.17
N LEU A 27 1.29 12.55 6.41
CA LEU A 27 2.66 12.05 6.36
C LEU A 27 3.25 12.34 4.98
N GLU A 28 4.30 13.14 4.92
CA GLU A 28 5.08 13.38 3.70
C GLU A 28 6.28 12.43 3.68
N MET A 29 6.42 11.66 2.62
CA MET A 29 7.51 10.71 2.42
C MET A 29 8.26 11.00 1.12
N ASP A 30 9.59 10.95 1.18
CA ASP A 30 10.44 10.95 -0.01
C ASP A 30 10.67 9.51 -0.46
N VAL A 31 10.33 9.20 -1.72
CA VAL A 31 10.53 7.92 -2.37
C VAL A 31 11.81 8.01 -3.21
N ALA A 32 12.77 7.13 -2.94
CA ALA A 32 14.15 7.21 -3.42
C ALA A 32 14.83 8.54 -3.01
N ALA A 33 15.38 8.56 -1.79
CA ALA A 33 16.11 9.70 -1.22
C ALA A 33 17.00 10.40 -2.28
N GLY A 34 16.61 11.61 -2.70
CA GLY A 34 17.31 12.41 -3.71
C GLY A 34 16.60 12.57 -5.07
N ASN A 35 15.52 11.84 -5.36
CA ASN A 35 14.89 11.81 -6.69
C ASN A 35 13.55 12.58 -6.80
N GLN A 36 13.27 13.50 -5.85
CA GLN A 36 12.10 14.40 -5.80
C GLN A 36 10.71 13.74 -5.87
N MET A 37 10.62 12.41 -5.85
CA MET A 37 9.35 11.69 -5.81
C MET A 37 8.79 11.76 -4.40
N LYS A 38 7.70 12.50 -4.23
CA LYS A 38 6.99 12.63 -2.96
C LYS A 38 5.77 11.74 -2.94
N GLN A 39 5.57 11.07 -1.82
CA GLN A 39 4.35 10.36 -1.48
C GLN A 39 3.71 11.04 -0.27
N LEU A 40 2.42 11.36 -0.36
CA LEU A 40 1.64 11.95 0.70
C LEU A 40 0.64 10.92 1.20
N ILE A 41 0.65 10.59 2.50
CA ILE A 41 -0.38 9.77 3.13
C ILE A 41 -1.21 10.68 4.03
N GLN A 42 -2.52 10.70 3.82
CA GLN A 42 -3.47 11.48 4.59
C GLN A 42 -4.49 10.55 5.22
N VAL A 43 -4.81 10.79 6.49
CA VAL A 43 -5.77 10.00 7.26
C VAL A 43 -6.73 10.94 7.95
N SER A 44 -8.03 10.70 7.76
CA SER A 44 -9.09 11.50 8.36
C SER A 44 -10.39 10.70 8.42
N GLU A 45 -11.01 10.64 9.60
CA GLU A 45 -12.35 10.07 9.80
C GLU A 45 -12.52 8.66 9.20
N GLY A 46 -11.55 7.76 9.41
CA GLY A 46 -11.60 6.40 8.88
C GLY A 46 -11.33 6.29 7.37
N ARG A 47 -10.76 7.32 6.74
CA ARG A 47 -10.40 7.32 5.32
C ARG A 47 -8.90 7.51 5.17
N VAL A 48 -8.32 6.86 4.17
CA VAL A 48 -6.91 7.02 3.79
C VAL A 48 -6.85 7.53 2.35
N ARG A 49 -5.97 8.50 2.13
CA ARG A 49 -5.59 8.98 0.80
C ARG A 49 -4.08 8.86 0.66
N VAL A 50 -3.62 8.17 -0.37
CA VAL A 50 -2.20 8.11 -0.72
C VAL A 50 -2.01 8.78 -2.08
N THR A 51 -1.34 9.92 -2.11
CA THR A 51 -0.96 10.59 -3.36
C THR A 51 0.49 10.29 -3.68
N SER A 52 0.78 9.81 -4.88
CA SER A 52 2.14 9.55 -5.36
C SER A 52 2.33 10.21 -6.72
N GLY A 53 3.45 10.89 -6.93
CA GLY A 53 3.77 11.55 -8.20
C GLY A 53 5.01 10.96 -8.86
N VAL A 54 4.90 10.42 -10.08
CA VAL A 54 6.04 9.92 -10.86
C VAL A 54 6.10 10.65 -12.19
N GLN A 55 7.17 11.39 -12.48
CA GLN A 55 7.40 12.02 -13.80
C GLN A 55 6.20 12.85 -14.32
N GLY A 56 5.56 13.64 -13.45
CA GLY A 56 4.40 14.48 -13.80
C GLY A 56 3.07 13.74 -13.89
N GLN A 57 3.05 12.44 -13.61
CA GLN A 57 1.85 11.63 -13.44
C GLN A 57 1.50 11.53 -11.96
N GLU A 58 0.28 11.91 -11.58
CA GLU A 58 -0.24 11.76 -10.22
C GLU A 58 -1.14 10.53 -10.15
N PHE A 59 -0.92 9.69 -9.12
CA PHE A 59 -1.81 8.60 -8.74
C PHE A 59 -2.31 8.82 -7.33
N ILE A 60 -3.62 8.64 -7.12
CA ILE A 60 -4.26 8.78 -5.81
C ILE A 60 -4.92 7.47 -5.45
N VAL A 61 -4.57 6.89 -4.30
CA VAL A 61 -5.25 5.74 -3.73
C VAL A 61 -6.21 6.23 -2.66
N LEU A 62 -7.48 5.86 -2.75
CA LEU A 62 -8.50 6.14 -1.75
C LEU A 62 -8.97 4.84 -1.08
N TYR A 63 -9.01 4.85 0.24
CA TYR A 63 -9.52 3.75 1.05
C TYR A 63 -10.45 4.27 2.14
N ARG A 64 -11.45 3.46 2.48
CA ARG A 64 -12.36 3.70 3.60
C ARG A 64 -12.35 2.48 4.51
N GLU A 65 -12.23 2.70 5.80
CA GLU A 65 -12.28 1.65 6.80
C GLU A 65 -13.60 0.88 6.72
N GLY A 66 -13.52 -0.44 6.98
CA GLY A 66 -14.63 -1.36 6.81
C GLY A 66 -14.87 -1.80 5.36
N SER A 67 -14.18 -1.17 4.39
CA SER A 67 -14.17 -1.61 3.01
C SER A 67 -13.12 -2.71 2.78
N ASP A 68 -13.44 -3.67 1.93
CA ASP A 68 -12.52 -4.67 1.40
C ASP A 68 -11.94 -4.25 0.04
N GLN A 69 -12.27 -3.04 -0.44
CA GLN A 69 -11.84 -2.47 -1.70
C GLN A 69 -11.10 -1.14 -1.48
N TYR A 70 -10.34 -0.74 -2.49
CA TYR A 70 -9.76 0.60 -2.57
C TYR A 70 -9.88 1.12 -4.01
N GLN A 71 -9.77 2.43 -4.18
CA GLN A 71 -9.85 3.05 -5.50
C GLN A 71 -8.51 3.65 -5.88
N VAL A 72 -8.14 3.52 -7.14
CA VAL A 72 -6.93 4.11 -7.73
C VAL A 72 -7.36 5.10 -8.78
N LEU A 73 -6.97 6.35 -8.61
CA LEU A 73 -7.28 7.46 -9.48
C LEU A 73 -6.01 7.83 -10.25
N ASP A 74 -6.13 7.94 -11.56
CA ASP A 74 -5.11 8.51 -12.44
C ASP A 74 -5.44 9.99 -12.67
N GLY A 75 -4.64 10.89 -12.10
CA GLY A 75 -4.89 12.33 -12.15
C GLY A 75 -4.78 12.95 -13.55
N LYS A 76 -3.98 12.34 -14.43
CA LYS A 76 -3.78 12.82 -15.81
C LYS A 76 -4.85 12.30 -16.75
N ALA A 77 -5.15 11.00 -16.68
CA ALA A 77 -6.16 10.35 -17.50
C ALA A 77 -7.58 10.61 -17.00
N LYS A 78 -7.73 11.12 -15.77
CA LYS A 78 -9.02 11.32 -15.10
C LYS A 78 -9.83 10.03 -15.08
N THR A 79 -9.17 8.94 -14.71
CA THR A 79 -9.81 7.63 -14.59
C THR A 79 -9.75 7.11 -13.17
N VAL A 80 -10.77 6.38 -12.76
CA VAL A 80 -10.86 5.74 -11.44
C VAL A 80 -11.07 4.23 -11.61
N MET A 81 -10.23 3.46 -10.94
CA MET A 81 -10.36 2.01 -10.88
C MET A 81 -10.72 1.62 -9.46
N THR A 82 -11.81 0.88 -9.29
CA THR A 82 -12.07 0.20 -8.02
C THR A 82 -11.36 -1.14 -8.05
N ILE A 83 -10.58 -1.42 -7.01
CA ILE A 83 -9.85 -2.67 -6.81
C ILE A 83 -10.53 -3.44 -5.70
N THR A 84 -11.07 -4.60 -6.06
CA THR A 84 -11.72 -5.55 -5.15
C THR A 84 -10.92 -6.86 -5.10
N PRO A 85 -11.10 -7.67 -4.04
CA PRO A 85 -10.49 -9.00 -3.98
C PRO A 85 -10.94 -9.89 -5.15
N GLN A 86 -12.19 -9.75 -5.61
CA GLN A 86 -12.72 -10.50 -6.74
C GLN A 86 -12.03 -10.11 -8.05
N GLN A 87 -11.90 -8.82 -8.34
CA GLN A 87 -11.21 -8.37 -9.55
C GLN A 87 -9.75 -8.81 -9.56
N VAL A 88 -9.04 -8.71 -8.43
CA VAL A 88 -7.66 -9.21 -8.34
C VAL A 88 -7.60 -10.70 -8.67
N ARG A 89 -8.50 -11.52 -8.11
CA ARG A 89 -8.55 -12.96 -8.44
C ARG A 89 -8.85 -13.21 -9.92
N GLN A 90 -9.81 -12.50 -10.51
CA GLN A 90 -10.16 -12.65 -11.92
C GLN A 90 -9.01 -12.26 -12.85
N THR A 91 -8.37 -11.11 -12.60
CA THR A 91 -7.20 -10.67 -13.37
C THR A 91 -6.05 -11.68 -13.24
N MET A 92 -5.82 -12.26 -12.07
CA MET A 92 -4.79 -13.29 -11.89
C MET A 92 -5.12 -14.60 -12.62
N GLN A 93 -6.39 -15.03 -12.61
CA GLN A 93 -6.82 -16.20 -13.38
C GLN A 93 -6.60 -15.99 -14.87
N GLN A 94 -6.99 -14.83 -15.40
CA GLN A 94 -6.76 -14.46 -16.81
C GLN A 94 -5.26 -14.43 -17.14
N ALA A 95 -4.46 -13.79 -16.30
CA ALA A 95 -3.01 -13.73 -16.47
C ALA A 95 -2.37 -15.13 -16.45
N SER A 96 -2.80 -16.01 -15.53
CA SER A 96 -2.29 -17.38 -15.46
C SER A 96 -2.61 -18.20 -16.72
N GLY A 97 -3.81 -18.04 -17.28
CA GLY A 97 -4.19 -18.67 -18.54
C GLY A 97 -3.37 -18.16 -19.72
N MET A 98 -3.17 -16.85 -19.82
CA MET A 98 -2.32 -16.25 -20.84
C MET A 98 -0.86 -16.70 -20.71
N MET A 99 -0.34 -16.82 -19.50
CA MET A 99 1.01 -17.34 -19.24
C MET A 99 1.15 -18.81 -19.66
N GLN A 100 0.14 -19.66 -19.41
CA GLN A 100 0.14 -21.06 -19.87
C GLN A 100 0.12 -21.15 -21.39
N GLN A 101 -0.71 -20.34 -22.06
CA GLN A 101 -0.74 -20.27 -23.52
C GLN A 101 0.59 -19.81 -24.10
N MET A 102 1.21 -18.78 -23.51
CA MET A 102 2.52 -18.29 -23.91
C MET A 102 3.61 -19.35 -23.71
N GLN A 103 3.60 -20.06 -22.58
CA GLN A 103 4.52 -21.19 -22.34
C GLN A 103 4.33 -22.30 -23.37
N ALA A 104 3.10 -22.63 -23.75
CA ALA A 104 2.82 -23.65 -24.76
C ALA A 104 3.32 -23.22 -26.15
N MET A 105 3.05 -21.98 -26.59
CA MET A 105 3.57 -21.44 -27.85
C MET A 105 5.09 -21.43 -27.87
N MET A 106 5.71 -21.04 -26.76
CA MET A 106 7.16 -20.98 -26.63
C MET A 106 7.79 -22.38 -26.62
N ALA A 107 7.18 -23.34 -25.93
CA ALA A 107 7.60 -24.75 -25.98
C ALA A 107 7.56 -25.30 -27.41
N GLU A 108 6.55 -24.92 -28.19
CA GLU A 108 6.45 -25.30 -29.60
C GLU A 108 7.54 -24.66 -30.46
N GLN A 109 7.82 -23.37 -30.26
CA GLN A 109 8.92 -22.69 -30.94
C GLN A 109 10.29 -23.29 -30.58
N MET A 110 10.51 -23.68 -29.33
CA MET A 110 11.75 -24.29 -28.88
C MET A 110 12.01 -25.66 -29.51
N LYS A 111 10.98 -26.43 -29.89
CA LYS A 111 11.17 -27.72 -30.59
C LYS A 111 11.93 -27.56 -31.91
N ASN A 112 11.75 -26.44 -32.59
CA ASN A 112 12.36 -26.14 -33.88
C ASN A 112 13.72 -25.44 -33.78
N MET A 113 14.20 -25.15 -32.57
CA MET A 113 15.48 -24.48 -32.33
C MET A 113 16.63 -25.48 -32.21
N THR A 114 17.83 -25.07 -32.66
CA THR A 114 19.08 -25.80 -32.38
C THR A 114 19.39 -25.80 -30.89
N PRO A 115 20.23 -26.73 -30.39
CA PRO A 115 20.64 -26.75 -28.99
C PRO A 115 21.25 -25.42 -28.51
N GLU A 116 22.09 -24.76 -29.33
CA GLU A 116 22.67 -23.46 -28.96
C GLU A 116 21.61 -22.35 -28.87
N GLN A 117 20.64 -22.33 -29.79
CA GLN A 117 19.55 -21.36 -29.78
C GLN A 117 18.63 -21.56 -28.57
N ARG A 118 18.33 -22.83 -28.23
CA ARG A 118 17.55 -23.18 -27.04
C ARG A 118 18.25 -22.71 -25.76
N ALA A 119 19.56 -22.96 -25.64
CA ALA A 119 20.35 -22.51 -24.48
C ALA A 119 20.37 -20.98 -24.35
N GLN A 120 20.47 -20.24 -25.46
CA GLN A 120 20.39 -18.78 -25.45
C GLN A 120 19.01 -18.28 -25.00
N VAL A 121 17.93 -18.89 -25.48
CA VAL A 121 16.56 -18.55 -25.08
C VAL A 121 16.32 -18.86 -23.60
N GLU A 122 16.73 -20.04 -23.11
CA GLU A 122 16.66 -20.40 -21.69
C GLU A 122 17.47 -19.45 -20.81
N GLN A 123 18.64 -18.99 -21.29
CA GLN A 123 19.45 -18.01 -20.60
C GLN A 123 18.79 -16.62 -20.58
N MET A 124 18.13 -16.21 -21.68
CA MET A 124 17.40 -14.93 -21.77
C MET A 124 16.12 -14.92 -20.93
N MET A 125 15.38 -16.03 -20.93
CA MET A 125 14.18 -16.19 -20.11
C MET A 125 14.52 -16.24 -18.61
N GLY A 126 15.78 -16.49 -18.28
CA GLY A 126 16.22 -16.81 -16.94
C GLY A 126 15.69 -18.18 -16.51
N LYS A 127 16.29 -18.74 -15.46
CA LYS A 127 15.73 -19.97 -14.87
C LYS A 127 14.28 -19.67 -14.47
N PRO A 128 13.29 -20.49 -14.89
CA PRO A 128 11.99 -20.47 -14.24
C PRO A 128 12.30 -20.75 -12.78
N ALA A 129 12.25 -19.73 -11.94
CA ALA A 129 12.39 -20.01 -10.53
C ALA A 129 11.16 -20.89 -10.22
N GLY A 130 11.41 -22.16 -9.98
CA GLY A 130 10.41 -23.18 -9.69
C GLY A 130 10.23 -23.39 -8.19
N GLY A 131 10.85 -22.54 -7.38
CA GLY A 131 10.67 -22.56 -5.93
C GLY A 131 9.48 -21.71 -5.52
N ALA A 132 8.57 -22.31 -4.73
CA ALA A 132 7.75 -21.55 -3.81
C ALA A 132 8.71 -20.72 -2.93
N ARG A 133 8.75 -19.39 -3.13
CA ARG A 133 9.48 -18.53 -2.18
C ARG A 133 8.75 -18.60 -0.85
N ALA A 134 9.51 -18.70 0.24
CA ALA A 134 8.96 -18.64 1.59
C ALA A 134 8.10 -17.37 1.73
N LYS A 135 6.98 -17.49 2.45
CA LYS A 135 6.18 -16.32 2.82
C LYS A 135 7.09 -15.32 3.55
N PRO A 136 7.02 -14.01 3.24
CA PRO A 136 7.77 -13.02 3.96
C PRO A 136 7.33 -13.00 5.43
N GLN A 137 8.29 -12.82 6.33
CA GLN A 137 8.08 -12.80 7.78
C GLN A 137 8.75 -11.56 8.37
N ILE A 138 8.15 -10.99 9.40
CA ILE A 138 8.79 -9.92 10.18
C ILE A 138 9.76 -10.54 11.19
N ARG A 139 11.03 -10.14 11.09
CA ARG A 139 12.08 -10.40 12.08
C ARG A 139 12.35 -9.13 12.86
N ARG A 140 11.97 -9.11 14.15
CA ARG A 140 12.33 -8.02 15.06
C ARG A 140 13.84 -8.01 15.28
N THR A 141 14.43 -6.83 15.26
CA THR A 141 15.84 -6.64 15.64
C THR A 141 15.92 -5.94 16.99
N LYS A 142 17.12 -5.84 17.56
CA LYS A 142 17.39 -5.01 18.75
C LYS A 142 17.97 -3.63 18.37
N ARG A 143 18.02 -3.32 17.06
CA ARG A 143 18.61 -2.08 16.56
C ARG A 143 17.60 -0.95 16.69
N THR A 144 18.06 0.18 17.16
CA THR A 144 17.34 1.45 17.15
C THR A 144 18.07 2.43 16.27
N GLU A 145 17.33 3.25 15.55
CA GLU A 145 17.89 4.31 14.72
C GLU A 145 17.11 5.60 14.89
N LYS A 146 17.70 6.69 14.39
CA LYS A 146 17.06 8.00 14.31
C LYS A 146 16.92 8.40 12.84
N VAL A 147 15.70 8.69 12.43
CA VAL A 147 15.35 9.16 11.09
C VAL A 147 14.78 10.55 11.24
N GLY A 148 15.49 11.59 10.77
CA GLY A 148 15.11 12.97 11.02
C GLY A 148 15.01 13.26 12.52
N SER A 149 13.81 13.62 12.99
CA SER A 149 13.51 13.87 14.41
C SER A 149 12.97 12.65 15.16
N TRP A 150 12.75 11.51 14.48
CA TRP A 150 12.05 10.36 15.04
C TRP A 150 13.00 9.22 15.38
N ASN A 151 12.89 8.71 16.61
CA ASN A 151 13.53 7.46 17.02
C ASN A 151 12.65 6.28 16.62
N CYS A 152 13.24 5.23 16.08
CA CYS A 152 12.53 4.06 15.60
C CYS A 152 13.29 2.77 15.87
N GLU A 153 12.54 1.68 15.98
CA GLU A 153 13.08 0.32 16.08
C GLU A 153 13.16 -0.28 14.68
N VAL A 154 14.30 -0.90 14.36
CA VAL A 154 14.49 -1.52 13.06
C VAL A 154 13.91 -2.94 13.10
N ILE A 155 13.08 -3.25 12.13
CA ILE A 155 12.60 -4.60 11.84
C ILE A 155 13.01 -4.98 10.42
N GLU A 156 13.16 -6.28 10.20
CA GLU A 156 13.50 -6.82 8.89
C GLU A 156 12.33 -7.63 8.35
N VAL A 157 12.07 -7.50 7.06
CA VAL A 157 11.22 -8.42 6.32
C VAL A 157 12.15 -9.44 5.68
N VAL A 158 11.94 -10.71 6.00
CA VAL A 158 12.77 -11.82 5.51
C VAL A 158 11.93 -12.79 4.68
N GLU A 159 12.49 -13.24 3.55
CA GLU A 159 11.99 -14.35 2.77
C GLU A 159 12.97 -15.51 2.87
N GLY A 160 12.64 -16.50 3.71
CA GLY A 160 13.56 -17.57 4.07
C GLY A 160 14.77 -17.02 4.82
N ALA A 161 15.98 -17.23 4.28
CA ALA A 161 17.21 -16.70 4.87
C ALA A 161 17.58 -15.28 4.38
N ARG A 162 16.86 -14.73 3.39
CA ARG A 162 17.21 -13.46 2.74
C ARG A 162 16.41 -12.31 3.32
N VAL A 163 17.09 -11.23 3.71
CA VAL A 163 16.44 -9.94 4.02
C VAL A 163 16.00 -9.29 2.70
N THR A 164 14.70 -8.99 2.60
CA THR A 164 14.11 -8.35 1.42
C THR A 164 13.75 -6.90 1.68
N SER A 165 13.48 -6.52 2.94
CA SER A 165 13.30 -5.13 3.35
C SER A 165 13.78 -4.88 4.77
N GLU A 166 14.17 -3.64 5.06
CA GLU A 166 14.36 -3.12 6.42
C GLU A 166 13.36 -1.99 6.66
N LEU A 167 12.66 -2.00 7.78
CA LEU A 167 11.73 -0.94 8.18
C LEU A 167 12.21 -0.34 9.50
N CYS A 168 12.33 0.97 9.56
CA CYS A 168 12.48 1.70 10.83
C CYS A 168 11.10 2.17 11.27
N VAL A 169 10.60 1.60 12.36
CA VAL A 169 9.22 1.76 12.82
C VAL A 169 9.18 2.64 14.06
N ALA A 170 8.48 3.76 13.99
CA ALA A 170 8.23 4.64 15.14
C ALA A 170 6.85 4.35 15.73
N LYS A 171 6.68 4.67 17.03
CA LYS A 171 5.37 4.57 17.69
C LYS A 171 4.44 5.66 17.15
N ALA A 172 3.19 5.32 16.80
CA ALA A 172 2.22 6.26 16.25
C ALA A 172 2.07 7.54 17.11
N LYS A 173 1.99 7.38 18.44
CA LYS A 173 1.90 8.52 19.39
C LYS A 173 3.08 9.49 19.32
N THR A 174 4.29 9.00 19.01
CA THR A 174 5.47 9.86 18.84
C THR A 174 5.43 10.71 17.57
N LEU A 175 4.57 10.34 16.62
CA LEU A 175 4.28 11.09 15.40
C LEU A 175 3.04 12.00 15.57
N GLY A 176 2.41 12.04 16.74
CA GLY A 176 1.16 12.77 16.95
C GLY A 176 -0.07 12.10 16.30
N ILE A 177 0.04 10.83 15.90
CA ILE A 177 -1.05 10.07 15.27
C ILE A 177 -1.94 9.50 16.37
N SER A 178 -3.24 9.73 16.26
CA SER A 178 -4.23 9.17 17.19
C SER A 178 -4.32 7.65 17.06
N ASP A 179 -4.78 6.97 18.12
CA ASP A 179 -4.99 5.52 18.08
C ASP A 179 -6.03 5.14 17.00
N ARG A 180 -6.99 6.04 16.71
CA ARG A 180 -8.03 5.86 15.69
C ARG A 180 -7.48 5.94 14.26
N ASP A 181 -6.63 6.91 13.98
CA ASP A 181 -6.00 7.05 12.65
C ASP A 181 -4.99 5.94 12.42
N PHE A 182 -4.28 5.53 13.46
CA PHE A 182 -3.37 4.39 13.36
C PHE A 182 -4.10 3.08 13.07
N GLN A 183 -5.28 2.85 13.66
CA GLN A 183 -6.15 1.71 13.30
C GLN A 183 -6.59 1.79 11.83
N THR A 184 -6.95 2.98 11.36
CA THR A 184 -7.35 3.20 9.96
C THR A 184 -6.20 2.88 8.99
N LEU A 185 -4.97 3.30 9.31
CA LEU A 185 -3.77 2.95 8.53
C LEU A 185 -3.50 1.44 8.52
N GLN A 186 -3.63 0.77 9.68
CA GLN A 186 -3.47 -0.69 9.74
C GLN A 186 -4.50 -1.42 8.89
N ALA A 187 -5.76 -0.99 8.93
CA ALA A 187 -6.82 -1.55 8.09
C ALA A 187 -6.51 -1.39 6.59
N PHE A 188 -6.04 -0.20 6.18
CA PHE A 188 -5.60 0.05 4.81
C PHE A 188 -4.46 -0.90 4.38
N PHE A 189 -3.39 -0.99 5.17
CA PHE A 189 -2.25 -1.86 4.84
C PHE A 189 -2.64 -3.34 4.81
N LYS A 190 -3.54 -3.78 5.69
CA LYS A 190 -4.06 -5.15 5.70
C LYS A 190 -4.82 -5.48 4.42
N VAL A 191 -5.68 -4.57 3.94
CA VAL A 191 -6.41 -4.74 2.68
C VAL A 191 -5.43 -4.83 1.51
N MET A 192 -4.50 -3.87 1.40
CA MET A 192 -3.46 -3.86 0.37
C MET A 192 -2.61 -5.14 0.38
N GLY A 193 -2.19 -5.58 1.57
CA GLY A 193 -1.41 -6.80 1.76
C GLY A 193 -2.16 -8.06 1.33
N SER A 194 -3.42 -8.20 1.72
CA SER A 194 -4.24 -9.35 1.32
C SER A 194 -4.43 -9.45 -0.20
N MET A 195 -4.54 -8.31 -0.89
CA MET A 195 -4.64 -8.27 -2.34
C MET A 195 -3.29 -8.57 -3.00
N ALA A 196 -2.20 -8.04 -2.47
CA ALA A 196 -0.85 -8.36 -2.94
C ALA A 196 -0.55 -9.86 -2.78
N ASP A 197 -0.94 -10.47 -1.66
CA ASP A 197 -0.80 -11.91 -1.41
C ASP A 197 -1.57 -12.75 -2.44
N SER A 198 -2.78 -12.31 -2.78
CA SER A 198 -3.60 -12.94 -3.82
C SER A 198 -2.97 -12.82 -5.21
N ALA A 199 -2.29 -11.71 -5.50
CA ALA A 199 -1.60 -11.48 -6.77
C ALA A 199 -0.30 -12.30 -6.89
N ARG A 200 0.45 -12.49 -5.78
CA ARG A 200 1.71 -13.24 -5.76
C ARG A 200 1.58 -14.71 -6.18
N GLY A 201 0.39 -15.30 -6.02
CA GLY A 201 0.10 -16.65 -6.50
C GLY A 201 0.07 -16.79 -8.04
N GLY A 202 -0.12 -15.68 -8.76
CA GLY A 202 -0.30 -15.67 -10.22
C GLY A 202 0.79 -14.93 -11.02
N MET A 203 1.41 -13.88 -10.47
CA MET A 203 2.42 -13.08 -11.19
C MET A 203 3.54 -12.61 -10.26
N GLY A 204 4.78 -12.71 -10.76
CA GLY A 204 5.86 -11.77 -10.45
C GLY A 204 6.28 -11.64 -8.98
N ARG A 205 7.38 -12.32 -8.67
CA ARG A 205 8.18 -12.38 -7.44
C ARG A 205 8.71 -11.07 -6.82
N ASP A 206 8.31 -9.90 -7.33
CA ASP A 206 8.99 -8.62 -7.07
C ASP A 206 8.05 -7.50 -6.55
N MET A 207 6.82 -7.84 -6.16
CA MET A 207 5.93 -6.87 -5.51
C MET A 207 6.40 -6.54 -4.09
N PRO A 208 6.47 -5.24 -3.70
CA PRO A 208 6.80 -4.86 -2.34
C PRO A 208 5.83 -5.49 -1.35
N PHE A 209 6.37 -6.22 -0.38
CA PHE A 209 5.56 -6.84 0.67
C PHE A 209 5.06 -5.77 1.64
N PHE A 210 3.77 -5.48 1.58
CA PHE A 210 3.02 -4.88 2.67
C PHE A 210 2.32 -6.03 3.36
N GLY A 211 3.00 -6.68 4.31
CA GLY A 211 2.51 -7.92 4.88
C GLY A 211 1.18 -7.81 5.62
N PRO A 212 0.44 -8.93 5.74
CA PRO A 212 -0.70 -9.01 6.65
C PRO A 212 -0.29 -9.03 8.13
N GLU A 213 1.00 -9.13 8.45
CA GLU A 213 1.52 -8.99 9.81
C GLU A 213 1.52 -7.53 10.23
N GLU A 214 0.90 -7.25 11.37
CA GLU A 214 0.81 -5.92 11.98
C GLU A 214 2.22 -5.38 12.24
N ILE A 215 2.67 -4.46 11.39
CA ILE A 215 3.85 -3.65 11.67
C ILE A 215 3.55 -2.91 12.98
N PRO A 216 4.40 -3.02 14.03
CA PRO A 216 4.09 -2.55 15.39
C PRO A 216 4.16 -1.01 15.55
N GLY A 217 3.89 -0.26 14.48
CA GLY A 217 3.94 1.19 14.44
C GLY A 217 3.93 1.70 13.00
N VAL A 218 4.39 2.94 12.80
CA VAL A 218 4.44 3.60 11.50
C VAL A 218 5.87 3.54 10.95
N PRO A 219 6.10 2.96 9.76
CA PRO A 219 7.40 3.01 9.10
C PRO A 219 7.79 4.47 8.80
N VAL A 220 8.80 4.99 9.49
CA VAL A 220 9.39 6.31 9.19
C VAL A 220 10.52 6.20 8.17
N ARG A 221 11.02 4.98 7.93
CA ARG A 221 11.88 4.65 6.80
C ARG A 221 11.62 3.21 6.38
N ALA A 222 11.44 2.98 5.10
CA ALA A 222 11.44 1.66 4.50
C ALA A 222 12.60 1.56 3.52
N SER A 223 13.26 0.42 3.49
CA SER A 223 14.30 0.13 2.53
C SER A 223 14.05 -1.20 1.88
N HIS A 224 13.74 -1.19 0.59
CA HIS A 224 13.47 -2.38 -0.17
C HIS A 224 14.72 -2.82 -0.93
N ILE A 225 15.11 -4.08 -0.78
CA ILE A 225 16.37 -4.61 -1.29
C ILE A 225 16.07 -5.51 -2.50
N ARG A 226 16.38 -5.02 -3.70
CA ARG A 226 16.18 -5.74 -4.97
C ARG A 226 17.48 -5.83 -5.76
N ALA A 227 17.90 -7.04 -6.11
CA ALA A 227 19.08 -7.27 -6.96
C ALA A 227 20.34 -6.48 -6.53
N GLY A 228 20.56 -6.30 -5.23
CA GLY A 228 21.70 -5.53 -4.68
C GLY A 228 21.50 -4.01 -4.63
N LYS A 229 20.39 -3.49 -5.15
CA LYS A 229 19.97 -2.09 -5.00
C LYS A 229 19.01 -1.93 -3.82
N LYS A 230 19.14 -0.81 -3.11
CA LYS A 230 18.32 -0.45 -1.94
C LYS A 230 17.49 0.77 -2.30
N ASP A 231 16.19 0.57 -2.51
CA ASP A 231 15.22 1.65 -2.72
C ASP A 231 14.73 2.13 -1.35
N ILE A 232 14.94 3.40 -1.03
CA ILE A 232 14.62 3.95 0.30
C ILE A 232 13.40 4.87 0.19
N VAL A 233 12.40 4.63 1.03
CA VAL A 233 11.30 5.55 1.31
C VAL A 233 11.49 6.09 2.71
N GLN A 234 11.41 7.40 2.91
CA GLN A 234 11.65 8.01 4.21
C GLN A 234 10.63 9.12 4.52
N LEU A 235 10.10 9.12 5.74
CA LEU A 235 9.30 10.20 6.28
C LEU A 235 10.14 11.47 6.41
N THR A 236 9.62 12.57 5.88
CA THR A 236 10.25 13.89 5.94
C THR A 236 9.46 14.87 6.79
N LYS A 237 8.14 14.71 6.86
CA LYS A 237 7.28 15.61 7.65
C LYS A 237 6.00 14.92 8.11
N VAL A 238 5.52 15.37 9.27
CA VAL A 238 4.19 15.03 9.81
C VAL A 238 3.43 16.32 10.04
N GLY A 239 2.16 16.36 9.64
CA GLY A 239 1.23 17.45 9.91
C GLY A 239 -0.06 16.92 10.52
N THR A 240 -0.70 17.73 11.36
CA THR A 240 -1.95 17.37 12.05
C THR A 240 -3.08 18.38 11.78
N ASP A 241 -2.95 19.13 10.68
CA ASP A 241 -3.93 20.12 10.27
C ASP A 241 -5.19 19.41 9.74
N ARG A 242 -6.34 20.08 9.90
CA ARG A 242 -7.62 19.58 9.39
C ARG A 242 -7.56 19.38 7.87
N ILE A 243 -8.03 18.23 7.41
CA ILE A 243 -8.05 17.83 6.00
C ILE A 243 -9.48 17.94 5.47
N ALA A 244 -9.65 18.56 4.30
CA ALA A 244 -10.96 18.67 3.69
C ALA A 244 -11.51 17.28 3.31
N SER A 245 -12.73 16.96 3.76
CA SER A 245 -13.41 15.69 3.47
C SER A 245 -13.50 15.38 1.97
N ALA A 246 -13.63 16.41 1.12
CA ALA A 246 -13.69 16.26 -0.35
C ALA A 246 -12.42 15.66 -0.97
N LEU A 247 -11.28 15.68 -0.28
CA LEU A 247 -10.06 15.03 -0.77
C LEU A 247 -10.15 13.50 -0.75
N PHE A 248 -11.07 12.94 0.04
CA PHE A 248 -11.26 11.49 0.19
C PHE A 248 -12.40 10.95 -0.68
N THR A 249 -12.88 11.74 -1.63
CA THR A 249 -13.92 11.35 -2.59
C THR A 249 -13.37 11.42 -4.01
N VAL A 250 -13.92 10.59 -4.89
CA VAL A 250 -13.62 10.68 -6.32
C VAL A 250 -14.22 11.97 -6.85
N PRO A 251 -13.43 12.83 -7.54
CA PRO A 251 -13.97 14.01 -8.18
C PRO A 251 -14.91 13.64 -9.34
N ASP A 252 -15.95 14.44 -9.58
CA ASP A 252 -17.01 14.14 -10.54
C ASP A 252 -16.53 14.05 -12.01
N ASP A 253 -15.35 14.59 -12.31
CA ASP A 253 -14.74 14.56 -13.65
C ASP A 253 -14.02 13.24 -13.97
N TYR A 254 -13.99 12.28 -13.04
CA TYR A 254 -13.33 10.99 -13.24
C TYR A 254 -14.26 9.95 -13.88
N GLN A 255 -13.71 9.21 -14.85
CA GLN A 255 -14.41 8.12 -15.52
C GLN A 255 -13.98 6.75 -14.99
N PRO A 256 -14.91 5.79 -14.83
CA PRO A 256 -14.54 4.43 -14.46
C PRO A 256 -13.58 3.81 -15.48
N ALA A 257 -12.49 3.20 -14.99
CA ALA A 257 -11.60 2.36 -15.77
C ALA A 257 -11.59 0.94 -15.21
N GLN A 258 -11.40 -0.03 -16.10
CA GLN A 258 -11.12 -1.40 -15.71
C GLN A 258 -9.65 -1.53 -15.34
N LEU A 259 -9.36 -2.39 -14.37
CA LEU A 259 -7.99 -2.89 -14.16
C LEU A 259 -7.45 -3.36 -15.51
N PRO A 260 -6.40 -2.71 -16.06
CA PRO A 260 -5.78 -3.20 -17.27
C PRO A 260 -5.36 -4.65 -17.01
N GLY A 261 -5.64 -5.54 -17.97
CA GLY A 261 -4.85 -6.76 -18.06
C GLY A 261 -3.39 -6.35 -18.04
N MET A 262 -2.57 -7.03 -17.22
CA MET A 262 -1.17 -6.63 -17.05
C MET A 262 -0.53 -6.40 -18.44
N PRO A 263 0.21 -5.29 -18.63
CA PRO A 263 0.90 -5.05 -19.90
C PRO A 263 1.69 -6.30 -20.25
N GLY A 264 1.36 -6.87 -21.42
CA GLY A 264 2.17 -7.92 -22.01
C GLY A 264 3.62 -7.44 -22.05
N MET A 265 4.55 -8.34 -21.77
CA MET A 265 5.98 -8.06 -21.94
C MET A 265 6.22 -7.41 -23.32
N PRO A 266 7.19 -6.49 -23.43
CA PRO A 266 7.52 -5.86 -24.70
C PRO A 266 7.72 -6.93 -25.79
N GLY A 267 6.94 -6.88 -26.87
CA GLY A 267 7.15 -7.74 -28.04
C GLY A 267 5.95 -8.44 -28.67
N MET A 268 4.70 -8.26 -28.20
CA MET A 268 3.53 -8.77 -28.93
C MET A 268 2.83 -7.67 -29.74
N PRO A 269 2.62 -7.86 -31.05
CA PRO A 269 1.80 -6.94 -31.84
C PRO A 269 0.34 -7.06 -31.39
N THR A 270 -0.25 -5.92 -31.05
CA THR A 270 -1.71 -5.77 -30.98
C THR A 270 -2.29 -6.05 -32.37
N ARG A 271 -3.14 -7.07 -32.49
CA ARG A 271 -4.04 -7.21 -33.65
C ARG A 271 -5.20 -6.25 -33.53
#